data_AF-A0A8E2BAM3-F1
#
_entry.id   AF-A0A8E2BAM3-F1
#
_cell.length_a   1.000
_cell.length_b   1.000
_cell.length_c   1.000
_cell.angle_alpha   90.00
_cell.angle_beta   90.00
_cell.angle_gamma   90.00
#
_symmetry.space_group_name_H-M   'P 1'
#
loop_
_entity.id
_entity.type
_entity.pdbx_description
1 polymer ?
#
loop_
_entity_poly.entity_id
_entity_poly.type
_entity_poly.pdbx_seq_one_letter_code
_entity_poly.pdbx_strand_id
1 'polypeptide(L)'
;MNVLDHTRAAAATAGIDATDMTLLRDGSNAVVRLPHHVVARVGAPGTSDNAARQVQVARWLAEYGITVVMPLAAPPHPTLVGDRPVTWWTELPEHRHSSPAELGAALQALHRLRQPNQPVLPPYDAFAGIDERITNAHHLDPADRHWLADRLAQLHRAVEHSTSTAPPASCTTTPGKETSSCRSPGATPSF
;
A
#
# COMPACT_ATOMS: atom_id res chain seq x y z
N MET A 1 -13.02 -21.91 -4.75
CA MET A 1 -11.59 -22.28 -4.67
C MET A 1 -11.00 -21.63 -3.42
N ASN A 2 -10.39 -22.40 -2.52
CA ASN A 2 -9.76 -21.82 -1.32
C ASN A 2 -8.42 -21.14 -1.69
N VAL A 3 -7.79 -20.45 -0.72
CA VAL A 3 -6.52 -19.73 -0.95
C VAL A 3 -5.40 -20.66 -1.42
N LEU A 4 -5.30 -21.87 -0.87
CA LEU A 4 -4.25 -22.82 -1.23
C LEU A 4 -4.43 -23.35 -2.65
N ASP A 5 -5.64 -23.74 -3.03
CA ASP A 5 -5.95 -24.18 -4.40
C ASP A 5 -5.66 -23.08 -5.42
N HIS A 6 -6.00 -21.83 -5.08
CA HIS A 6 -5.67 -20.65 -5.89
C HIS A 6 -4.17 -20.46 -6.05
N THR A 7 -3.43 -20.59 -4.95
CA THR A 7 -1.97 -20.48 -4.93
C THR A 7 -1.33 -21.57 -5.79
N ARG A 8 -1.81 -22.82 -5.71
CA ARG A 8 -1.32 -23.94 -6.52
C ARG A 8 -1.56 -23.70 -8.01
N ALA A 9 -2.75 -23.24 -8.39
CA ALA A 9 -3.05 -22.91 -9.78
C ALA A 9 -2.13 -21.80 -10.31
N ALA A 10 -1.93 -20.74 -9.53
CA ALA A 10 -1.04 -19.65 -9.90
C ALA A 10 0.42 -20.11 -10.00
N ALA A 11 0.88 -20.95 -9.06
CA ALA A 11 2.23 -21.50 -9.05
C ALA A 11 2.51 -22.35 -10.29
N ALA A 12 1.53 -23.16 -10.72
CA ALA A 12 1.62 -23.94 -11.95
C ALA A 12 1.81 -23.06 -13.19
N THR A 13 1.06 -21.95 -13.30
CA THR A 13 1.24 -20.96 -14.38
C THR A 13 2.58 -20.24 -14.30
N ALA A 14 3.05 -19.99 -13.09
CA ALA A 14 4.29 -19.28 -12.78
C ALA A 14 5.57 -20.13 -12.92
N GLY A 15 5.45 -21.45 -13.04
CA GLY A 15 6.59 -22.37 -12.96
C GLY A 15 7.22 -22.41 -11.57
N ILE A 16 6.44 -22.16 -10.52
CA ILE A 16 6.89 -22.19 -9.12
C ILE A 16 6.44 -23.50 -8.48
N ASP A 17 7.35 -24.13 -7.73
CA ASP A 17 7.03 -25.29 -6.92
C ASP A 17 6.10 -24.89 -5.76
N ALA A 18 4.95 -25.55 -5.67
CA ALA A 18 3.96 -25.38 -4.61
C ALA A 18 3.71 -26.68 -3.83
N THR A 19 4.64 -27.63 -3.89
CA THR A 19 4.65 -28.82 -3.03
C THR A 19 4.78 -28.37 -1.57
N ASP A 20 4.10 -29.03 -0.64
CA ASP A 20 4.19 -28.74 0.81
C ASP A 20 3.98 -27.26 1.24
N MET A 21 3.26 -26.48 0.42
CA MET A 21 2.95 -25.10 0.76
C MET A 21 2.09 -25.00 2.03
N THR A 22 2.34 -23.96 2.83
CA THR A 22 1.67 -23.76 4.13
C THR A 22 1.08 -22.36 4.22
N LEU A 23 -0.19 -22.26 4.61
CA LEU A 23 -0.84 -20.98 4.87
C LEU A 23 -0.26 -20.38 6.17
N LEU A 24 0.36 -19.21 6.07
CA LEU A 24 0.92 -18.47 7.21
C LEU A 24 -0.09 -17.50 7.81
N ARG A 25 -0.90 -16.88 6.95
CA ARG A 25 -1.88 -15.88 7.35
C ARG A 25 -3.03 -15.85 6.36
N ASP A 26 -4.24 -15.81 6.87
CA ASP A 26 -5.44 -15.48 6.10
C ASP A 26 -5.95 -14.10 6.51
N GLY A 27 -6.05 -13.18 5.56
CA GLY A 27 -6.39 -11.77 5.83
C GLY A 27 -6.50 -10.97 4.54
N SER A 28 -6.40 -9.64 4.63
CA SER A 28 -6.53 -8.73 3.47
C SER A 28 -5.69 -9.13 2.26
N ASN A 29 -4.47 -9.60 2.51
CA ASN A 29 -3.74 -10.50 1.62
C ASN A 29 -3.49 -11.79 2.39
N ALA A 30 -3.81 -12.93 1.78
CA ALA A 30 -3.39 -14.21 2.33
C ALA A 30 -1.91 -14.44 2.01
N VAL A 31 -1.18 -15.05 2.94
CA VAL A 31 0.26 -15.27 2.84
C VAL A 31 0.52 -16.76 2.92
N VAL A 32 1.11 -17.32 1.88
CA VAL A 32 1.41 -18.75 1.77
C VAL A 32 2.91 -18.92 1.61
N ARG A 33 3.52 -19.76 2.44
CA ARG A 33 4.90 -20.23 2.29
C ARG A 33 4.94 -21.36 1.27
N LEU A 34 5.93 -21.32 0.38
CA LEU A 34 6.23 -22.33 -0.62
C LEU A 34 7.68 -22.83 -0.42
N PRO A 35 8.06 -23.95 -1.04
CA PRO A 35 9.45 -24.41 -1.08
C PRO A 35 10.42 -23.37 -1.62
N HIS A 36 11.71 -23.62 -1.41
CA HIS A 36 12.81 -22.79 -1.93
C HIS A 36 12.77 -21.32 -1.46
N HIS A 37 12.31 -21.09 -0.22
CA HIS A 37 12.24 -19.76 0.39
C HIS A 37 11.39 -18.78 -0.42
N VAL A 38 10.22 -19.24 -0.89
CA VAL A 38 9.26 -18.42 -1.62
C VAL A 38 8.01 -18.17 -0.77
N VAL A 39 7.50 -16.96 -0.83
CA VAL A 39 6.22 -16.57 -0.22
C VAL A 39 5.30 -16.03 -1.31
N ALA A 40 4.12 -16.61 -1.42
CA ALA A 40 3.02 -16.05 -2.20
C ALA A 40 2.20 -15.09 -1.34
N ARG A 41 1.92 -13.90 -1.86
CA ARG A 41 0.90 -12.99 -1.34
C ARG A 41 -0.28 -12.99 -2.30
N VAL A 42 -1.43 -13.47 -1.82
CA VAL A 42 -2.65 -13.64 -2.60
C VAL A 42 -3.61 -12.50 -2.26
N GLY A 43 -3.93 -11.69 -3.27
CA GLY A 43 -4.87 -10.57 -3.14
C GLY A 43 -6.33 -10.99 -3.29
N ALA A 44 -7.23 -10.08 -2.92
CA ALA A 44 -8.65 -10.21 -3.21
C ALA A 44 -8.93 -10.12 -4.72
N PRO A 45 -10.09 -10.61 -5.22
CA PRO A 45 -10.50 -10.41 -6.61
C PRO A 45 -10.48 -8.92 -6.98
N GLY A 46 -10.09 -8.60 -8.22
CA GLY A 46 -10.11 -7.23 -8.75
C GLY A 46 -8.96 -6.35 -8.27
N THR A 47 -7.97 -6.90 -7.55
CA THR A 47 -6.88 -6.13 -6.94
C THR A 47 -5.55 -6.21 -7.70
N SER A 48 -5.58 -6.59 -8.99
CA SER A 48 -4.37 -6.77 -9.81
C SER A 48 -3.46 -5.54 -9.83
N ASP A 49 -4.03 -4.35 -10.05
CA ASP A 49 -3.27 -3.10 -10.10
C ASP A 49 -2.61 -2.77 -8.75
N ASN A 50 -3.30 -3.06 -7.65
CA ASN A 50 -2.75 -2.90 -6.31
C ASN A 50 -1.59 -3.89 -6.06
N ALA A 51 -1.73 -5.14 -6.50
CA ALA A 51 -0.68 -6.14 -6.39
C ALA A 51 0.56 -5.77 -7.22
N ALA A 52 0.37 -5.31 -8.47
CA ALA A 52 1.43 -4.80 -9.32
C ALA A 52 2.15 -3.59 -8.68
N ARG A 53 1.38 -2.64 -8.13
CA ARG A 53 1.93 -1.45 -7.46
C ARG A 53 2.75 -1.83 -6.23
N GLN A 54 2.32 -2.80 -5.42
CA GLN A 54 3.09 -3.28 -4.27
C GLN A 54 4.48 -3.78 -4.67
N VAL A 55 4.58 -4.54 -5.77
CA VAL A 55 5.86 -5.02 -6.32
C VAL A 55 6.73 -3.85 -6.78
N GLN A 56 6.15 -2.88 -7.48
CA GLN A 56 6.87 -1.70 -7.96
C GLN A 56 7.39 -0.83 -6.79
N VAL A 57 6.56 -0.62 -5.76
CA VAL A 57 6.95 0.12 -4.55
C VAL A 57 8.09 -0.58 -3.82
N ALA A 58 8.03 -1.90 -3.66
CA ALA A 58 9.12 -2.64 -3.01
C ALA A 58 10.45 -2.49 -3.78
N ARG A 59 10.42 -2.60 -5.11
CA ARG A 59 11.62 -2.39 -5.95
C ARG A 59 12.16 -0.98 -5.83
N TRP A 60 11.28 0.03 -5.90
CA TRP A 60 11.67 1.43 -5.72
C TRP A 60 12.28 1.68 -4.34
N LEU A 61 11.67 1.19 -3.26
CA LEU A 61 12.22 1.34 -1.91
C LEU A 61 13.62 0.74 -1.77
N ALA A 62 13.84 -0.44 -2.36
CA ALA A 62 15.15 -1.09 -2.38
C ALA A 62 16.21 -0.29 -3.14
N GLU A 63 15.85 0.30 -4.30
CA GLU A 63 16.73 1.17 -5.08
C GLU A 63 17.21 2.38 -4.29
N TYR A 64 16.37 2.91 -3.39
CA TYR A 64 16.69 4.04 -2.53
C TYR A 64 17.28 3.63 -1.17
N GLY A 65 17.75 2.38 -1.05
CA GLY A 65 18.48 1.90 0.12
C GLY A 65 17.61 1.54 1.33
N ILE A 66 16.30 1.45 1.18
CA ILE A 66 15.41 0.96 2.24
C ILE A 66 15.44 -0.57 2.23
N THR A 67 15.75 -1.16 3.38
CA THR A 67 15.65 -2.62 3.55
C THR A 67 14.19 -3.06 3.52
N VAL A 68 13.81 -3.80 2.48
CA VAL A 68 12.44 -4.30 2.27
C VAL A 68 12.45 -5.76 1.82
N VAL A 69 11.32 -6.45 1.99
CA VAL A 69 11.13 -7.78 1.40
C VAL A 69 11.10 -7.65 -0.12
N MET A 70 11.92 -8.44 -0.80
CA MET A 70 12.05 -8.36 -2.25
C MET A 70 11.08 -9.29 -2.96
N PRO A 71 10.39 -8.82 -4.02
CA PRO A 71 9.67 -9.70 -4.94
C PRO A 71 10.67 -10.51 -5.77
N LEU A 72 10.31 -11.72 -6.18
CA LEU A 72 11.14 -12.51 -7.08
C LEU A 72 11.35 -11.76 -8.42
N ALA A 73 12.51 -11.94 -9.03
CA ALA A 73 12.83 -11.34 -10.33
C ALA A 73 11.97 -11.93 -11.47
N ALA A 74 11.65 -13.22 -11.36
CA ALA A 74 10.75 -13.95 -12.24
C ALA A 74 9.84 -14.85 -11.38
N PRO A 75 8.62 -15.19 -11.86
CA PRO A 75 7.97 -14.75 -13.11
C PRO A 75 7.50 -13.28 -13.05
N PRO A 76 6.89 -12.74 -14.13
CA PRO A 76 6.20 -11.45 -14.08
C PRO A 76 5.12 -11.43 -12.99
N HIS A 77 4.93 -10.24 -12.40
CA HIS A 77 3.95 -10.02 -11.33
C HIS A 77 2.83 -9.07 -11.77
N PRO A 78 1.60 -9.27 -11.25
CA PRO A 78 1.15 -10.46 -10.55
C PRO A 78 0.89 -11.62 -11.51
N THR A 79 0.96 -12.86 -11.01
CA THR A 79 0.34 -13.99 -11.70
C THR A 79 -1.15 -13.97 -11.43
N LEU A 80 -1.97 -13.97 -12.48
CA LEU A 80 -3.43 -13.95 -12.38
C LEU A 80 -4.00 -15.34 -12.62
N VAL A 81 -4.94 -15.74 -11.75
CA VAL A 81 -5.83 -16.88 -11.99
C VAL A 81 -7.25 -16.36 -11.81
N GLY A 82 -8.04 -16.34 -12.89
CA GLY A 82 -9.28 -15.55 -12.91
C GLY A 82 -8.98 -14.09 -12.56
N ASP A 83 -9.66 -13.55 -11.55
CA ASP A 83 -9.55 -12.15 -11.14
C ASP A 83 -8.72 -11.94 -9.85
N ARG A 84 -8.08 -12.99 -9.33
CA ARG A 84 -7.31 -12.93 -8.08
C ARG A 84 -5.79 -12.92 -8.36
N PRO A 85 -5.06 -11.86 -7.96
CA PRO A 85 -3.63 -11.76 -8.19
C PRO A 85 -2.81 -12.51 -7.13
N VAL A 86 -1.68 -13.06 -7.57
CA VAL A 86 -0.62 -13.62 -6.72
C VAL A 86 0.70 -12.93 -7.04
N THR A 87 1.41 -12.48 -6.01
CA THR A 87 2.77 -11.94 -6.11
C THR A 87 3.74 -12.83 -5.35
N TRP A 88 4.95 -13.00 -5.88
CA TRP A 88 5.94 -13.94 -5.36
C TRP A 88 7.11 -13.19 -4.72
N TRP A 89 7.49 -13.57 -3.52
CA TRP A 89 8.46 -12.86 -2.70
C TRP A 89 9.50 -13.81 -2.17
N THR A 90 10.72 -13.31 -1.97
CA THR A 90 11.72 -14.04 -1.19
C THR A 90 11.25 -14.09 0.26
N GLU A 91 11.28 -15.29 0.84
CA GLU A 91 10.99 -15.49 2.25
C GLU A 91 12.05 -14.76 3.09
N LEU A 92 11.59 -14.09 4.16
CA LEU A 92 12.50 -13.50 5.13
C LEU A 92 13.16 -14.61 5.96
N PRO A 93 14.45 -14.47 6.30
CA PRO A 93 15.06 -15.32 7.31
C PRO A 93 14.34 -15.16 8.66
N GLU A 94 14.74 -15.98 9.64
CA GLU A 94 14.27 -15.83 11.01
C GLU A 94 14.44 -14.38 11.49
N HIS A 95 13.37 -13.80 12.03
CA HIS A 95 13.31 -12.40 12.40
C HIS A 95 12.48 -12.21 13.67
N ARG A 96 12.67 -11.06 14.32
CA ARG A 96 11.89 -10.62 15.47
C ARG A 96 11.13 -9.34 15.16
N HIS A 97 10.19 -9.00 16.02
CA HIS A 97 9.62 -7.67 16.03
C HIS A 97 10.69 -6.60 16.28
N SER A 98 10.55 -5.47 15.59
CA SER A 98 11.38 -4.29 15.82
C SER A 98 11.05 -3.64 17.16
N SER A 99 12.05 -3.04 17.78
CA SER A 99 11.85 -2.09 18.86
C SER A 99 11.25 -0.78 18.32
N PRO A 100 10.61 0.05 19.17
CA PRO A 100 10.11 1.36 18.74
C PRO A 100 11.18 2.27 18.12
N ALA A 101 12.42 2.20 18.62
CA ALA A 101 13.54 2.98 18.10
C ALA A 101 13.95 2.53 16.69
N GLU A 102 14.07 1.22 16.47
CA GLU A 102 14.36 0.64 15.14
C GLU A 102 13.27 1.00 14.12
N LEU A 103 12.00 0.91 14.53
CA LEU A 103 10.88 1.32 13.69
C LEU A 103 10.93 2.83 13.38
N GLY A 104 11.19 3.67 14.37
CA GLY A 104 11.31 5.12 14.18
C GLY A 104 12.42 5.51 13.19
N ALA A 105 13.57 4.82 13.25
CA ALA A 105 14.66 5.03 12.31
C ALA A 105 14.28 4.63 10.88
N ALA A 106 13.62 3.47 10.70
CA ALA A 106 13.14 3.02 9.40
C ALA A 106 12.10 3.98 8.79
N LEU A 107 11.16 4.46 9.61
CA LEU A 107 10.15 5.44 9.19
C LEU A 107 10.79 6.79 8.82
N GLN A 108 11.79 7.24 9.58
CA GLN A 108 12.52 8.46 9.24
C GLN A 108 13.25 8.34 7.90
N ALA A 109 13.87 7.19 7.63
CA ALA A 109 14.52 6.94 6.34
C ALA A 109 13.49 6.96 5.20
N LEU A 110 12.36 6.28 5.37
CA LEU A 110 11.25 6.28 4.41
C LEU A 110 10.72 7.70 4.13
N HIS A 111 10.47 8.50 5.18
CA HIS A 111 9.91 9.85 5.04
C HIS A 111 10.90 10.87 4.44
N ARG A 112 12.19 10.55 4.36
CA ARG A 112 13.19 11.39 3.67
C ARG A 112 13.22 11.13 2.17
N LEU A 113 12.61 10.05 1.68
CA LEU A 113 12.58 9.77 0.26
C LEU A 113 11.72 10.79 -0.47
N ARG A 114 12.18 11.21 -1.66
CA ARG A 114 11.33 11.95 -2.59
C ARG A 114 10.30 11.00 -3.18
N GLN A 115 9.09 11.50 -3.40
CA GLN A 115 8.05 10.72 -4.06
C GLN A 115 8.57 10.21 -5.43
N PRO A 116 8.38 8.93 -5.75
CA PRO A 116 8.81 8.39 -7.02
C PRO A 116 8.00 8.99 -8.18
N ASN A 117 8.64 9.21 -9.32
CA ASN A 117 7.92 9.42 -10.58
C ASN A 117 7.23 8.11 -11.04
N GLN A 118 7.84 6.96 -10.72
CA GLN A 118 7.33 5.62 -10.96
C GLN A 118 7.75 4.72 -9.78
N PRO A 119 6.83 3.95 -9.16
CA PRO A 119 5.40 3.84 -9.48
C PRO A 119 4.63 5.12 -9.16
N VAL A 120 3.60 5.41 -9.97
CA VAL A 120 2.61 6.44 -9.62
C VAL A 120 1.82 5.98 -8.41
N LEU A 121 1.94 6.73 -7.32
CA LEU A 121 1.16 6.51 -6.10
C LEU A 121 -0.16 7.27 -6.22
N PRO A 122 -1.31 6.61 -6.02
CA PRO A 122 -2.59 7.31 -6.01
C PRO A 122 -2.62 8.28 -4.81
N PRO A 123 -3.46 9.33 -4.87
CA PRO A 123 -3.78 10.12 -3.70
C PRO A 123 -4.20 9.21 -2.55
N TYR A 124 -3.66 9.46 -1.36
CA TYR A 124 -4.06 8.74 -0.17
C TYR A 124 -5.45 9.22 0.28
N ASP A 125 -6.41 8.31 0.32
CA ASP A 125 -7.71 8.53 0.93
C ASP A 125 -7.73 7.86 2.31
N ALA A 126 -7.78 8.69 3.35
CA ALA A 126 -7.75 8.25 4.74
C ALA A 126 -9.01 7.45 5.16
N PHE A 127 -10.10 7.58 4.41
CA PHE A 127 -11.39 6.99 4.75
C PHE A 127 -11.80 5.85 3.80
N ALA A 128 -10.99 5.58 2.77
CA ALA A 128 -11.25 4.54 1.78
C ALA A 128 -11.61 3.19 2.42
N GLY A 129 -12.82 2.70 2.13
CA GLY A 129 -13.32 1.40 2.55
C GLY A 129 -13.68 1.27 4.03
N ILE A 130 -13.62 2.34 4.84
CA ILE A 130 -14.00 2.27 6.26
C ILE A 130 -15.52 2.09 6.40
N ASP A 131 -16.33 2.81 5.61
CA ASP A 131 -17.81 2.68 5.63
C ASP A 131 -18.27 1.24 5.37
N GLU A 132 -17.71 0.62 4.32
CA GLU A 132 -18.02 -0.76 3.95
C GLU A 132 -17.62 -1.72 5.08
N ARG A 133 -16.46 -1.51 5.71
CA ARG A 133 -15.98 -2.36 6.82
C ARG A 133 -16.87 -2.23 8.05
N ILE A 134 -17.35 -1.04 8.39
CA ILE A 134 -18.30 -0.83 9.50
C ILE A 134 -19.63 -1.51 9.17
N THR A 135 -20.15 -1.30 7.96
CA THR A 135 -21.41 -1.88 7.49
C THR A 135 -21.40 -3.41 7.58
N ASN A 136 -20.30 -4.03 7.15
CA ASN A 136 -20.11 -5.48 7.10
C ASN A 136 -19.63 -6.09 8.44
N ALA A 137 -19.44 -5.29 9.49
CA ALA A 137 -18.98 -5.78 10.80
C ALA A 137 -20.11 -6.45 11.62
N HIS A 138 -20.80 -7.43 11.05
CA HIS A 138 -21.97 -8.10 11.67
C HIS A 138 -21.67 -8.83 12.98
N HIS A 139 -20.40 -9.03 13.31
CA HIS A 139 -19.94 -9.60 14.58
C HIS A 139 -19.97 -8.59 15.74
N LEU A 140 -20.16 -7.30 15.45
CA LEU A 140 -20.31 -6.24 16.45
C LEU A 140 -21.79 -6.00 16.77
N ASP A 141 -22.05 -5.58 18.01
CA ASP A 141 -23.37 -5.11 18.43
C ASP A 141 -23.85 -3.98 17.49
N PRO A 142 -25.14 -3.95 17.11
CA PRO A 142 -25.72 -2.82 16.36
C PRO A 142 -25.40 -1.44 16.94
N ALA A 143 -25.38 -1.27 18.27
CA ALA A 143 -25.06 0.00 18.92
C ALA A 143 -23.62 0.45 18.65
N ASP A 144 -22.66 -0.48 18.72
CA ASP A 144 -21.24 -0.19 18.42
C ASP A 144 -21.05 0.17 16.95
N ARG A 145 -21.74 -0.52 16.04
CA ARG A 145 -21.70 -0.19 14.60
C ARG A 145 -22.27 1.20 14.31
N HIS A 146 -23.36 1.57 14.98
CA HIS A 146 -23.94 2.91 14.86
C HIS A 146 -22.98 3.98 15.36
N TRP A 147 -22.39 3.76 16.54
CA TRP A 147 -21.38 4.68 17.10
C TRP A 147 -20.17 4.85 16.18
N LEU A 148 -19.66 3.77 15.56
CA LEU A 148 -18.56 3.83 14.60
C LEU A 148 -18.93 4.64 13.35
N ALA A 149 -20.14 4.46 12.81
CA ALA A 149 -20.62 5.23 11.66
C ALA A 149 -20.75 6.73 11.99
N ASP A 150 -21.30 7.06 13.16
CA ASP A 150 -21.39 8.45 13.63
C ASP A 150 -20.00 9.05 13.82
N ARG A 151 -19.06 8.27 14.37
CA ARG A 151 -17.69 8.70 14.59
C ARG A 151 -16.96 8.95 13.27
N LEU A 152 -17.17 8.08 12.27
CA LEU A 152 -16.62 8.26 10.93
C LEU A 152 -17.15 9.56 10.31
N ALA A 153 -18.46 9.81 10.38
CA ALA A 153 -19.05 11.05 9.88
C ALA A 153 -18.50 12.30 10.57
N GLN A 154 -18.23 12.24 11.89
CA GLN A 154 -17.56 13.33 12.61
C GLN A 154 -16.13 13.56 12.12
N LEU A 155 -15.37 12.49 11.88
CA LEU A 155 -13.99 12.58 11.39
C LEU A 155 -13.89 13.14 9.98
N HIS A 156 -14.81 12.77 9.08
CA HIS A 156 -14.92 13.37 7.75
C HIS A 156 -15.05 14.89 7.85
N ARG A 157 -16.00 15.38 8.65
CA ARG A 157 -16.18 16.82 8.88
C ARG A 157 -14.90 17.43 9.45
N ALA A 158 -14.30 16.84 10.49
CA ALA A 158 -13.10 17.41 11.11
C ALA A 158 -11.93 17.55 10.12
N VAL A 159 -11.72 16.57 9.24
CA VAL A 159 -10.68 16.62 8.21
C VAL A 159 -10.97 17.69 7.17
N GLU A 160 -12.21 17.81 6.68
CA GLU A 160 -12.62 18.87 5.75
C GLU A 160 -12.38 20.28 6.30
N HIS A 161 -12.63 20.49 7.61
CA HIS A 161 -12.38 21.76 8.26
C HIS A 161 -10.87 22.04 8.44
N SER A 162 -10.07 20.98 8.63
CA SER A 162 -8.62 21.11 8.84
C SER A 162 -7.86 21.35 7.54
N THR A 163 -8.28 20.75 6.43
CA THR A 163 -7.68 20.97 5.10
C THR A 163 -7.98 22.36 4.55
N SER A 164 -9.06 23.02 5.01
CA SER A 164 -9.34 24.42 4.68
C SER A 164 -8.41 25.43 5.39
N THR A 165 -7.65 25.00 6.41
CA THR A 165 -6.80 25.88 7.25
C THR A 165 -5.31 25.63 7.05
N ALA A 166 -4.91 25.02 5.92
CA ALA A 166 -3.49 24.93 5.59
C ALA A 166 -2.96 26.34 5.22
N PRO A 167 -1.89 26.85 5.87
CA PRO A 167 -1.26 28.08 5.41
C PRO A 167 -0.77 27.89 3.97
N PRO A 168 -0.84 28.91 3.10
CA PRO A 168 -0.28 28.79 1.76
C PRO A 168 1.19 28.38 1.87
N ALA A 169 1.59 27.40 1.06
CA ALA A 169 2.96 26.90 1.01
C ALA A 169 3.93 28.07 1.07
N SER A 170 4.73 28.12 2.13
CA SER A 170 5.65 29.21 2.40
C SER A 170 6.56 29.42 1.19
N CYS A 171 6.41 30.58 0.54
CA CYS A 171 7.33 31.06 -0.47
C CYS A 171 8.71 31.16 0.19
N THR A 172 9.67 30.35 -0.27
CA THR A 172 11.06 30.48 0.17
C THR A 172 11.64 31.74 -0.45
N THR A 173 11.82 32.78 0.36
CA THR A 173 12.57 33.97 -0.04
C THR A 173 14.06 33.64 0.06
N THR A 174 14.76 33.64 -1.08
CA THR A 174 16.23 33.63 -1.11
C THR A 174 16.73 34.97 -0.53
N PRO A 175 17.68 34.98 0.42
CA PRO A 175 18.25 36.24 0.90
C PRO A 175 19.04 36.90 -0.23
N GLY A 176 18.72 38.16 -0.55
CA GLY A 176 19.57 39.00 -1.40
C GLY A 176 19.01 39.49 -2.75
N LYS A 177 17.71 39.38 -3.03
CA LYS A 177 17.08 40.13 -4.14
C LYS A 177 15.74 40.75 -3.71
N GLU A 178 15.75 42.05 -3.49
CA GLU A 178 14.54 42.89 -3.38
C GLU A 178 13.84 42.97 -4.73
N THR A 179 12.97 42.01 -5.03
CA THR A 179 11.74 42.21 -5.84
C THR A 179 10.87 40.96 -5.67
N SER A 180 9.84 41.04 -4.83
CA SER A 180 8.74 40.07 -4.83
C SER A 180 7.84 40.33 -6.03
N SER A 181 7.82 39.44 -7.01
CA SER A 181 6.82 39.43 -8.08
C SER A 181 5.97 38.16 -7.91
N CYS A 182 4.87 38.28 -7.19
CA CYS A 182 3.80 37.30 -7.25
C CYS A 182 3.11 37.44 -8.62
N ARG A 183 3.32 36.48 -9.53
CA ARG A 183 2.45 36.33 -10.71
C ARG A 183 1.15 35.65 -10.27
N SER A 184 0.02 36.30 -10.52
CA SER A 184 -1.30 35.67 -10.51
C SER A 184 -1.37 34.55 -11.57
N PRO A 185 -2.20 33.50 -11.40
CA PRO A 185 -2.41 32.50 -12.43
C PRO A 185 -3.11 33.17 -13.62
N GLY A 186 -2.39 33.28 -14.74
CA GLY A 186 -2.94 33.73 -16.01
C GLY A 186 -3.83 32.65 -16.62
N ALA A 187 -4.94 33.11 -17.21
CA ALA A 187 -5.96 32.31 -17.86
C ALA A 187 -5.40 31.35 -18.94
N THR A 188 -6.09 30.23 -19.10
CA THR A 188 -5.98 29.27 -20.21
C THR A 188 -6.13 29.98 -21.56
N PRO A 189 -5.24 29.73 -22.54
CA PRO A 189 -5.59 29.93 -23.93
C PRO A 189 -6.23 28.64 -24.48
N SER A 190 -7.41 28.78 -25.06
CA SER A 190 -8.02 27.79 -25.93
C SER A 190 -7.16 27.60 -27.19
N PHE A 191 -6.86 26.35 -27.53
CA PHE A 191 -6.83 25.82 -28.91
C PHE A 191 -7.10 24.32 -28.85
#